data_AF-A0A920G7Z4-F1
#
_entry.id   AF-A0A920G7Z4-F1
#
_cell.length_a   1.000
_cell.length_b   1.000
_cell.length_c   1.000
_cell.angle_alpha   90.00
_cell.angle_beta   90.00
_cell.angle_gamma   90.00
#
_symmetry.space_group_name_H-M   'P 1'
#
loop_
_entity.id
_entity.type
_entity.pdbx_description
1 polymer ?
#
loop_
_entity_poly.entity_id
_entity_poly.type
_entity_poly.pdbx_seq_one_letter_code
_entity_poly.pdbx_strand_id
1 'polypeptide(L)'
;MRLEDLAAHEGEWVTPGRVHYHGYDVYELPPNGQGFAALQMLNILKQADLRDYPRGSAEAFHYMVEAKRLAFEDVARYYADPDYADIPFESLLSEAYGKERFALIDPARATPEFGPGEPKLEGRATHVSDCR
;
A
#
# COMPACT_ATOMS: atom_id res chain seq x y z
N MET A 1 -21.16 4.70 24.19
CA MET A 1 -19.96 4.77 25.01
C MET A 1 -20.37 4.88 26.47
N ARG A 2 -20.10 3.84 27.26
CA ARG A 2 -20.33 3.72 28.69
C ARG A 2 -19.00 3.84 29.44
N LEU A 3 -19.06 4.02 30.76
CA LEU A 3 -17.85 4.06 31.59
C LEU A 3 -17.05 2.75 31.52
N GLU A 4 -17.76 1.62 31.35
CA GLU A 4 -17.16 0.30 31.15
C GLU A 4 -16.33 0.23 29.85
N ASP A 5 -16.79 0.85 28.76
CA ASP A 5 -16.07 0.87 27.48
C ASP A 5 -14.73 1.60 27.60
N LEU A 6 -14.68 2.68 28.39
CA LEU A 6 -13.46 3.45 28.65
C LEU A 6 -12.48 2.69 29.54
N ALA A 7 -12.99 1.95 30.52
CA ALA A 7 -12.17 1.16 31.44
C ALA A 7 -11.55 -0.07 30.78
N ALA A 8 -12.19 -0.61 29.74
CA ALA A 8 -11.73 -1.78 28.99
C ALA A 8 -10.85 -1.45 27.77
N HIS A 9 -10.70 -0.17 27.42
CA HIS A 9 -9.85 0.23 26.29
C HIS A 9 -8.37 0.13 26.65
N GLU A 10 -7.60 -0.60 25.84
CA GLU A 10 -6.15 -0.69 25.93
C GLU A 10 -5.51 -0.29 24.60
N GLY A 11 -4.33 0.30 24.67
CA GLY A 11 -3.52 0.61 23.50
C GLY A 11 -2.66 -0.58 23.10
N GLU A 12 -2.49 -0.80 21.80
CA GLU A 12 -1.73 -1.91 21.26
C GLU A 12 -0.38 -1.46 20.73
N TRP A 13 0.67 -2.22 21.06
CA TRP A 13 1.98 -2.06 20.44
C TRP A 13 2.01 -2.85 19.13
N VAL A 14 2.35 -2.17 18.04
CA VAL A 14 2.36 -2.75 16.70
C VAL A 14 3.73 -2.64 16.05
N THR A 15 4.01 -3.54 15.11
CA THR A 15 5.20 -3.43 14.25
C THR A 15 4.85 -2.55 13.04
N PRO A 16 5.56 -1.43 12.79
CA PRO A 16 5.27 -0.56 11.66
C PRO A 16 5.68 -1.19 10.33
N GLY A 17 4.95 -0.85 9.27
CA GLY A 17 5.38 -1.08 7.90
C GLY A 17 6.49 -0.11 7.51
N ARG A 18 7.32 -0.48 6.53
CA ARG A 18 8.46 0.32 6.08
C ARG A 18 8.62 0.29 4.57
N VAL A 19 8.94 1.45 3.97
CA VAL A 19 9.42 1.55 2.58
C VAL A 19 10.69 2.38 2.53
N HIS A 20 11.65 1.92 1.73
CA HIS A 20 12.85 2.70 1.40
C HIS A 20 12.57 3.60 0.19
N TYR A 21 12.73 4.92 0.37
CA TYR A 21 12.43 5.94 -0.63
C TYR A 21 13.60 6.92 -0.73
N HIS A 22 14.36 6.84 -1.83
CA HIS A 22 15.48 7.75 -2.16
C HIS A 22 16.46 8.03 -1.00
N GLY A 23 16.90 6.99 -0.29
CA GLY A 23 17.88 7.11 0.80
C GLY A 23 17.27 7.26 2.19
N TYR A 24 15.95 7.28 2.31
CA TYR A 24 15.23 7.38 3.59
C TYR A 24 14.34 6.17 3.81
N ASP A 25 14.24 5.74 5.07
CA ASP A 25 13.22 4.78 5.49
C ASP A 25 12.00 5.53 6.02
N VAL A 26 10.85 5.27 5.42
CA VAL A 26 9.56 5.82 5.82
C VAL A 26 8.78 4.72 6.54
N TYR A 27 8.26 5.03 7.71
CA TYR A 27 7.51 4.10 8.56
C TYR A 27 6.08 4.59 8.74
N GLU A 28 5.12 3.66 8.64
CA GLU A 28 3.72 3.93 8.94
C GLU A 28 3.14 2.79 9.77
N LEU A 29 2.11 3.11 10.55
CA LEU A 29 1.39 2.10 11.32
C LEU A 29 0.67 1.12 10.36
N PRO A 30 0.60 -0.18 10.71
CA PRO A 30 -0.23 -1.12 9.98
C PRO A 30 -1.72 -0.71 10.07
N PRO A 31 -2.59 -1.27 9.22
CA PRO A 31 -4.03 -1.09 9.35
C PRO A 31 -4.52 -1.39 10.77
N ASN A 32 -5.59 -0.75 11.24
CA ASN A 32 -6.70 -0.14 10.49
C ASN A 32 -6.52 1.31 9.97
N GLY A 33 -5.36 1.95 10.15
CA GLY A 33 -5.08 3.29 9.62
C GLY A 33 -4.89 3.35 8.10
N GLN A 34 -5.08 4.53 7.49
CA GLN A 34 -4.82 4.76 6.06
C GLN A 34 -3.34 5.08 5.74
N GLY A 35 -2.47 5.22 6.74
CA GLY A 35 -1.06 5.58 6.56
C GLY A 35 -0.30 4.60 5.67
N PHE A 36 -0.69 3.33 5.70
CA PHE A 36 -0.07 2.27 4.89
C PHE A 36 -0.26 2.50 3.37
N ALA A 37 -1.27 3.29 2.95
CA ALA A 37 -1.47 3.67 1.55
C ALA A 37 -0.37 4.61 1.07
N ALA A 38 0.14 5.48 1.96
CA ALA A 38 1.26 6.36 1.65
C ALA A 38 2.54 5.57 1.39
N LEU A 39 2.82 4.52 2.16
CA LEU A 39 3.95 3.62 1.90
C LEU A 39 3.86 2.99 0.51
N GLN A 40 2.68 2.50 0.14
CA GLN A 40 2.48 1.90 -1.17
C GLN A 40 2.65 2.92 -2.31
N MET A 41 2.10 4.13 -2.16
CA MET A 41 2.31 5.21 -3.12
C MET A 41 3.80 5.54 -3.29
N LEU A 42 4.57 5.65 -2.20
CA LEU A 42 6.02 5.90 -2.26
C LEU A 42 6.76 4.75 -2.95
N ASN A 43 6.36 3.50 -2.70
CA ASN A 43 6.96 2.33 -3.32
C ASN A 43 6.72 2.29 -4.85
N ILE A 44 5.59 2.83 -5.32
CA ILE A 44 5.30 3.03 -6.76
C ILE A 44 6.11 4.20 -7.31
N LEU A 45 6.09 5.35 -6.61
CA LEU A 45 6.71 6.59 -7.09
C LEU A 45 8.23 6.53 -7.15
N LYS A 46 8.89 5.67 -6.36
CA LYS A 46 10.37 5.55 -6.37
C LYS A 46 10.96 5.15 -7.73
N GLN A 47 10.13 4.69 -8.66
CA GLN A 47 10.54 4.34 -10.03
C GLN A 47 10.67 5.56 -10.96
N ALA A 48 10.18 6.73 -10.54
CA ALA A 48 10.35 8.01 -11.22
C ALA A 48 11.01 9.03 -10.29
N ASP A 49 12.00 9.77 -10.80
CA ASP A 49 12.57 10.86 -10.02
C ASP A 49 11.72 12.12 -10.17
N LEU A 50 10.83 12.37 -9.21
CA LEU A 50 9.98 13.57 -9.23
C LEU A 50 10.77 14.88 -9.17
N ARG A 51 12.07 14.85 -8.81
CA ARG A 51 12.96 16.02 -8.80
C ARG A 51 13.28 16.52 -10.21
N ASP A 52 13.10 15.67 -11.23
CA ASP A 52 13.28 16.04 -12.63
C ASP A 52 12.19 16.99 -13.14
N TYR A 53 11.11 17.15 -12.38
CA TYR A 53 9.97 18.00 -12.72
C TYR A 53 9.89 19.24 -11.83
N PRO A 54 9.50 20.41 -12.39
CA PRO A 54 9.25 21.59 -11.58
C PRO A 54 8.20 21.31 -10.51
N ARG A 55 8.40 21.86 -9.31
CA ARG A 55 7.44 21.74 -8.21
C ARG A 55 6.07 22.27 -8.65
N GLY A 56 5.05 21.44 -8.55
CA GLY A 56 3.68 21.78 -8.93
C GLY A 56 3.38 21.70 -10.43
N SER A 57 4.30 21.13 -11.23
CA SER A 57 4.06 20.82 -12.64
C SER A 57 2.96 19.77 -12.82
N ALA A 58 2.35 19.77 -14.01
CA ALA A 58 1.31 18.81 -14.35
C ALA A 58 1.85 17.38 -14.34
N GLU A 59 3.10 17.20 -14.77
CA GLU A 59 3.81 15.92 -14.82
C GLU A 59 4.04 15.35 -13.42
N ALA A 60 4.52 16.17 -12.47
CA ALA A 60 4.68 15.73 -11.09
C ALA A 60 3.32 15.33 -10.48
N PHE A 61 2.28 16.13 -10.71
CA PHE A 61 0.94 15.79 -10.24
C PHE A 61 0.37 14.54 -10.92
N HIS A 62 0.65 14.33 -12.20
CA HIS A 62 0.21 13.16 -12.94
C HIS A 62 0.73 11.88 -12.30
N TYR A 63 2.05 11.78 -12.05
CA TYR A 63 2.62 10.63 -11.36
C TYR A 63 2.04 10.43 -9.95
N MET A 64 1.91 11.51 -9.17
CA MET A 64 1.35 11.44 -7.82
C MET A 64 -0.11 10.97 -7.82
N VAL A 65 -0.92 11.43 -8.78
CA VAL A 65 -2.34 11.06 -8.90
C VAL A 65 -2.49 9.62 -9.38
N GLU A 66 -1.75 9.20 -10.41
CA GLU A 66 -1.84 7.83 -10.91
C GLU A 66 -1.33 6.82 -9.86
N ALA A 67 -0.23 7.12 -9.16
CA ALA A 67 0.25 6.30 -8.05
C ALA A 67 -0.77 6.22 -6.90
N LYS A 68 -1.42 7.35 -6.57
CA LYS A 68 -2.50 7.38 -5.58
C LYS A 68 -3.65 6.48 -6.00
N ARG A 69 -4.12 6.57 -7.24
CA ARG A 69 -5.22 5.74 -7.74
C ARG A 69 -4.89 4.25 -7.58
N LEU A 70 -3.72 3.82 -8.04
CA LEU A 70 -3.28 2.43 -7.94
C LEU A 70 -3.18 1.92 -6.50
N ALA A 71 -2.65 2.74 -5.58
CA ALA A 71 -2.56 2.38 -4.18
C ALA A 71 -3.95 2.30 -3.52
N PHE A 72 -4.85 3.23 -3.83
CA PHE A 72 -6.20 3.25 -3.26
C PHE A 72 -7.08 2.11 -3.77
N GLU A 73 -6.87 1.62 -5.00
CA GLU A 73 -7.51 0.39 -5.48
C GLU A 73 -7.06 -0.84 -4.65
N ASP A 74 -5.77 -0.95 -4.37
CA ASP A 74 -5.23 -2.04 -3.56
C ASP A 74 -5.71 -1.94 -2.10
N VAL A 75 -5.74 -0.74 -1.54
CA VAL A 75 -6.33 -0.46 -0.22
C VAL A 75 -7.80 -0.87 -0.19
N ALA A 76 -8.60 -0.51 -1.19
CA ALA A 76 -10.03 -0.84 -1.23
C ALA A 76 -10.28 -2.36 -1.27
N ARG A 77 -9.38 -3.14 -1.87
CA ARG A 77 -9.50 -4.60 -1.92
C ARG A 77 -8.93 -5.30 -0.68
N TYR A 78 -7.80 -4.83 -0.18
CA TYR A 78 -6.99 -5.55 0.79
C TYR A 78 -7.03 -4.97 2.21
N TYR A 79 -7.46 -3.72 2.43
CA TYR A 79 -7.55 -3.18 3.78
C TYR A 79 -8.85 -3.62 4.42
N ALA A 80 -8.80 -4.82 4.97
CA ALA A 80 -9.74 -5.30 5.96
C ALA A 80 -9.08 -5.26 7.35
N ASP A 81 -9.87 -5.55 8.37
CA ASP A 81 -9.35 -5.80 9.70
C ASP A 81 -8.40 -7.03 9.65
N PRO A 82 -7.13 -6.91 10.07
CA PRO A 82 -6.17 -8.01 10.07
C PRO A 82 -6.63 -9.25 10.85
N ASP A 83 -7.53 -9.07 11.84
CA ASP A 83 -8.10 -10.18 12.60
C ASP A 83 -9.11 -11.01 11.78
N TYR A 84 -9.52 -10.51 10.60
CA TYR A 84 -10.55 -11.10 9.75
C TYR A 84 -10.07 -11.41 8.32
N ALA A 85 -8.86 -10.98 7.93
CA ALA A 85 -8.30 -11.24 6.60
C ALA A 85 -6.77 -11.36 6.60
N ASP A 86 -6.24 -12.36 5.88
CA ASP A 86 -4.81 -12.45 5.59
C ASP A 86 -4.42 -11.41 4.53
N ILE A 87 -3.85 -10.30 4.99
CA ILE A 87 -3.44 -9.19 4.11
C ILE A 87 -1.94 -9.34 3.78
N PRO A 88 -1.56 -9.43 2.50
CA PRO A 88 -0.17 -9.65 2.11
C PRO A 88 0.62 -8.33 2.09
N PHE A 89 0.76 -7.70 3.27
CA PHE A 89 1.41 -6.41 3.45
C PHE A 89 2.85 -6.37 2.90
N GLU A 90 3.64 -7.40 3.18
CA GLU A 90 5.01 -7.52 2.67
C GLU A 90 5.03 -7.55 1.13
N SER A 91 4.13 -8.29 0.50
CA SER A 91 4.04 -8.36 -0.96
C SER A 91 3.57 -7.03 -1.57
N LEU A 92 2.61 -6.35 -0.95
CA LEU A 92 2.10 -5.04 -1.38
C LEU A 92 3.16 -3.94 -1.29
N LEU A 93 4.09 -4.03 -0.33
CA LEU A 93 5.21 -3.10 -0.18
C LEU A 93 6.50 -3.57 -0.85
N SER A 94 6.51 -4.76 -1.45
CA SER A 94 7.69 -5.29 -2.13
C SER A 94 8.10 -4.40 -3.31
N GLU A 95 9.41 -4.30 -3.56
CA GLU A 95 9.94 -3.52 -4.67
C GLU A 95 9.45 -4.04 -6.03
N ALA A 96 9.33 -5.37 -6.16
CA ALA A 96 8.81 -6.00 -7.37
C ALA A 96 7.39 -5.55 -7.68
N TYR A 97 6.52 -5.54 -6.67
CA TYR A 97 5.13 -5.12 -6.84
C TYR A 97 5.02 -3.61 -7.11
N GLY A 98 5.82 -2.77 -6.43
CA GLY A 98 5.87 -1.33 -6.72
C GLY A 98 6.24 -1.04 -8.19
N LYS A 99 7.20 -1.79 -8.75
CA LYS A 99 7.58 -1.71 -10.16
C LYS A 99 6.47 -2.18 -11.10
N GLU A 100 5.80 -3.27 -10.77
CA GLU A 100 4.66 -3.79 -11.54
C GLU A 100 3.54 -2.75 -11.64
N ARG A 101 3.17 -2.14 -10.50
CA ARG A 101 2.13 -1.12 -10.45
C ARG A 101 2.57 0.15 -11.19
N PHE A 102 3.82 0.59 -11.04
CA PHE A 102 4.34 1.74 -11.77
C PHE A 102 4.28 1.57 -13.30
N ALA A 103 4.50 0.35 -13.81
CA ALA A 103 4.43 0.07 -15.24
C ALA A 103 3.03 0.30 -15.87
N LEU A 104 2.00 0.44 -15.04
CA LEU A 104 0.64 0.77 -15.49
C LEU A 104 0.42 2.27 -15.74
N ILE A 105 1.36 3.13 -15.31
CA ILE A 105 1.27 4.58 -15.47
C ILE A 105 1.75 4.97 -16.87
N ASP A 106 0.84 5.50 -17.69
CA ASP A 106 1.19 6.15 -18.96
C ASP A 106 1.59 7.61 -18.68
N PRO A 107 2.84 8.05 -18.95
CA PRO A 107 3.29 9.40 -18.62
C PRO A 107 2.60 10.52 -19.42
N ALA A 108 1.99 10.19 -20.57
CA ALA A 108 1.36 11.17 -21.45
C ALA A 108 -0.16 11.25 -21.28
N ARG A 109 -0.78 10.30 -20.57
CA ARG A 109 -2.24 10.20 -20.50
C ARG A 109 -2.70 9.58 -19.19
N ALA A 110 -3.76 10.15 -18.61
CA ALA A 110 -4.46 9.52 -17.51
C ALA A 110 -5.02 8.16 -17.94
N THR A 111 -4.76 7.13 -17.16
CA THR A 111 -5.22 5.79 -17.52
C THR A 111 -6.72 5.68 -17.22
N PRO A 112 -7.54 5.22 -18.19
CA PRO A 112 -9.00 5.34 -18.11
C PRO A 112 -9.62 4.54 -16.96
N GLU A 113 -9.18 3.31 -16.71
CA GLU A 113 -9.63 2.47 -15.59
C GLU A 113 -8.49 1.58 -15.07
N PHE A 114 -8.45 1.40 -13.75
CA PHE A 114 -7.59 0.44 -13.09
C PHE A 114 -8.44 -0.41 -12.15
N GLY A 115 -8.09 -1.69 -12.03
CA GLY A 115 -8.52 -2.51 -10.91
C GLY A 115 -7.39 -2.68 -9.87
N PRO A 116 -7.71 -3.25 -8.70
CA PRO A 116 -6.70 -3.69 -7.75
C PRO A 116 -5.75 -4.71 -8.40
N GLY A 117 -4.47 -4.62 -8.09
CA GLY A 117 -3.47 -5.59 -8.55
C GLY A 117 -3.54 -6.90 -7.77
N GLU A 118 -2.76 -7.89 -8.19
CA GLU A 118 -2.67 -9.19 -7.50
C GLU A 118 -1.23 -9.41 -7.00
N PRO A 119 -0.91 -9.02 -5.75
CA PRO A 119 0.42 -9.21 -5.19
C PRO A 119 0.73 -10.70 -5.06
N LYS A 120 1.92 -11.13 -5.50
CA LYS A 120 2.39 -12.51 -5.33
C LYS A 120 2.64 -12.79 -3.85
N LEU A 121 1.97 -13.80 -3.31
CA LEU A 121 2.20 -14.30 -1.96
C LEU A 121 3.50 -15.10 -1.95
N GLU A 122 4.57 -14.60 -1.33
CA GLU A 122 5.79 -15.39 -1.11
C GLU A 122 5.80 -15.95 0.34
N GLY A 123 5.20 -17.14 0.51
CA GLY A 123 5.41 -18.10 1.62
C GLY A 123 4.71 -17.83 2.96
N ARG A 124 3.71 -18.62 3.36
CA ARG A 124 3.91 -19.96 4.00
C ARG A 124 2.84 -20.97 3.53
N ALA A 125 3.29 -22.20 3.27
CA ALA A 125 2.47 -23.33 2.84
C ALA A 125 1.67 -23.98 3.98
N THR A 126 0.62 -24.70 3.57
CA THR A 126 -0.16 -25.76 4.25
C THR A 126 -1.17 -25.34 5.32
N HIS A 127 -2.46 -25.28 4.94
CA HIS A 127 -3.47 -26.28 5.35
C HIS A 127 -4.48 -26.47 4.20
N VAL A 128 -4.18 -27.41 3.30
CA VAL A 128 -5.24 -28.09 2.56
C VAL A 128 -5.81 -29.10 3.53
N SER A 129 -6.88 -28.72 4.25
CA SER A 129 -7.75 -29.68 4.89
C SER A 129 -8.78 -30.14 3.85
N ASP A 130 -8.30 -31.03 2.97
CA ASP A 130 -9.15 -31.97 2.27
C ASP A 130 -9.15 -33.25 3.10
N CYS A 131 -10.21 -33.49 3.86
CA CYS A 131 -10.46 -34.77 4.50
C CYS A 131 -11.97 -35.01 4.60
N ARG A 132 -12.50 -35.65 3.55
CA ARG A 132 -13.73 -36.46 3.44
C ARG A 132 -15.08 -35.85 3.80
#